data_AF-A0A0F3GP42-F1
#
_entry.id   AF-A0A0F3GP42-F1
#
_cell.length_a   1.000
_cell.length_b   1.000
_cell.length_c   1.000
_cell.angle_alpha   90.00
_cell.angle_beta   90.00
_cell.angle_gamma   90.00
#
_symmetry.space_group_name_H-M   'P 1'
#
loop_
_entity.id
_entity.type
_entity.pdbx_description
1 polymer ?
#
loop_
_entity_poly.entity_id
_entity_poly.type
_entity_poly.pdbx_seq_one_letter_code
_entity_poly.pdbx_strand_id
1 'polypeptide(L)' 'MSEVPVIGIVMGSASDMPVMSRAAEVLRDMGIRYEMKVCSAHRLPELTAEYARTARDRGL' A
#
# COMPACT_ATOMS: atom_id res chain seq x y z
N MET A 1 -17.29 10.87 -2.51
CA MET A 1 -16.02 10.12 -2.69
C MET A 1 -15.80 9.33 -1.43
N SER A 2 -15.47 8.03 -1.51
CA SER A 2 -15.20 7.23 -0.31
C SER A 2 -14.00 7.83 0.43
N GLU A 3 -14.12 7.99 1.75
CA GLU A 3 -12.98 8.41 2.58
C GLU A 3 -11.93 7.31 2.75
N VAL A 4 -12.31 6.06 2.46
CA VAL A 4 -11.50 4.86 2.64
C VAL A 4 -10.62 4.62 1.39
N PRO A 5 -9.32 4.31 1.55
CA PRO A 5 -8.46 3.89 0.46
C PRO A 5 -9.00 2.66 -0.27
N VAL A 6 -8.82 2.61 -1.60
CA VAL A 6 -9.22 1.47 -2.45
C VAL A 6 -8.05 0.83 -3.18
N ILE A 7 -6.83 1.31 -2.93
CA ILE A 7 -5.58 0.76 -3.45
C ILE A 7 -4.53 0.76 -2.34
N GLY A 8 -3.88 -0.38 -2.12
CA GLY A 8 -2.72 -0.51 -1.25
C GLY A 8 -1.41 -0.56 -2.04
N ILE A 9 -0.51 0.40 -1.82
CA ILE A 9 0.86 0.38 -2.33
C ILE A 9 1.77 -0.22 -1.25
N VAL A 10 2.25 -1.45 -1.49
CA VAL A 10 3.16 -2.13 -0.56
C VAL A 10 4.59 -2.09 -1.06
N MET A 11 5.54 -1.97 -0.12
CA MET A 11 6.97 -1.97 -0.44
C MET A 11 7.80 -2.71 0.61
N GLY A 12 8.94 -3.29 0.23
CA GLY A 12 9.73 -4.13 1.14
C GLY A 12 10.57 -3.35 2.16
N SER A 13 10.83 -2.07 1.88
CA SER A 13 11.70 -1.21 2.68
C SER A 13 11.36 0.28 2.48
N ALA A 14 11.77 1.12 3.45
CA ALA A 14 11.68 2.57 3.28
C ALA A 14 12.57 3.09 2.14
N SER A 15 13.65 2.38 1.80
CA SER A 15 14.51 2.72 0.66
C SER A 15 13.82 2.53 -0.69
N ASP A 16 12.71 1.78 -0.76
CA ASP A 16 11.91 1.65 -1.99
C ASP A 16 11.02 2.89 -2.22
N MET A 17 10.83 3.74 -1.21
CA MET A 17 9.89 4.87 -1.25
C MET A 17 10.13 5.84 -2.42
N PRO A 18 11.37 6.23 -2.79
CA PRO A 18 11.60 7.10 -3.94
C PRO A 18 11.11 6.52 -5.28
N VAL A 19 11.05 5.18 -5.39
CA VAL A 19 10.53 4.50 -6.58
C VAL A 19 9.01 4.36 -6.49
N MET A 20 8.52 3.89 -5.34
CA MET A 20 7.09 3.59 -5.14
C MET A 20 6.21 4.84 -5.06
N SER A 21 6.75 6.02 -4.72
CA SER A 21 6.02 7.29 -4.71
C SER A 21 5.47 7.67 -6.09
N ARG A 22 6.08 7.20 -7.18
CA ARG A 22 5.62 7.48 -8.54
C ARG A 22 4.24 6.87 -8.82
N ALA A 23 3.93 5.72 -8.21
CA ALA A 23 2.58 5.14 -8.28
C ALA A 23 1.57 6.01 -7.51
N ALA A 24 1.97 6.50 -6.34
CA ALA A 24 1.16 7.38 -5.49
C ALA A 24 0.83 8.73 -6.18
N GLU A 25 1.76 9.28 -6.96
CA GLU A 25 1.55 10.47 -7.80
C GLU A 25 0.46 10.24 -8.85
N VAL A 26 0.55 9.15 -9.61
CA VAL A 26 -0.47 8.80 -10.63
C VAL A 26 -1.85 8.65 -10.00
N LEU A 27 -1.96 7.93 -8.88
CA LEU A 27 -3.26 7.74 -8.21
C LEU A 27 -3.83 9.06 -7.69
N ARG A 28 -2.97 9.95 -7.17
CA ARG A 28 -3.38 11.29 -6.75
C ARG A 28 -3.92 12.11 -7.92
N ASP A 29 -3.25 12.09 -9.06
CA ASP A 29 -3.67 12.83 -10.26
C ASP A 29 -4.99 12.30 -10.83
N MET A 30 -5.25 10.99 -10.68
CA MET A 30 -6.52 10.36 -11.03
C MET A 30 -7.63 10.55 -9.98
N GLY A 31 -7.33 11.18 -8.83
CA GLY A 31 -8.28 11.35 -7.72
C GLY A 31 -8.61 10.04 -6.99
N ILE A 32 -7.79 9.00 -7.13
CA ILE A 32 -7.98 7.70 -6.50
C ILE A 32 -7.31 7.69 -5.11
N ARG A 33 -8.06 7.28 -4.09
CA ARG A 33 -7.55 7.17 -2.72
C ARG A 33 -6.72 5.89 -2.55
N TYR A 34 -5.55 6.02 -1.95
CA TYR A 34 -4.61 4.92 -1.71
C TYR A 34 -3.99 5.01 -0.31
N GLU A 35 -3.41 3.89 0.11
CA GLU A 35 -2.50 3.83 1.26
C GLU A 35 -1.12 3.33 0.83
N MET A 36 -0.09 3.67 1.60
CA MET A 36 1.27 3.15 1.39
C MET A 36 1.77 2.48 2.67
N LYS A 37 2.29 1.25 2.56
CA LYS A 37 2.85 0.51 3.71
C LYS A 37 4.17 -0.19 3.37
N VAL A 38 5.06 -0.22 4.36
CA VAL A 38 6.25 -1.08 4.33
C VAL A 38 5.85 -2.49 4.82
N CYS A 39 5.82 -3.44 3.91
CA CYS A 39 5.51 -4.85 4.13
C CYS A 39 6.71 -5.68 3.64
N SER A 40 7.68 -5.91 4.54
CA SER A 40 8.87 -6.68 4.20
C SER A 40 8.59 -8.17 4.32
N ALA A 41 8.49 -8.86 3.17
CA ALA A 41 8.26 -10.31 3.14
C ALA A 41 9.29 -11.12 3.93
N HIS A 42 10.55 -10.68 3.97
CA HIS A 42 11.63 -11.39 4.66
C HIS A 42 11.84 -10.95 6.11
N ARG A 43 11.69 -9.66 6.41
CA ARG A 43 11.98 -9.12 7.75
C ARG A 43 10.76 -9.12 8.68
N LEU A 44 9.57 -8.97 8.10
CA LEU A 44 8.29 -8.89 8.81
C LEU A 44 7.25 -9.78 8.09
N PRO A 45 7.50 -11.10 7.95
CA PRO A 45 6.64 -12.00 7.18
C PRO A 45 5.20 -12.03 7.73
N GLU A 46 5.02 -12.14 9.04
CA GLU A 46 3.69 -12.21 9.66
C GLU A 46 2.87 -10.94 9.43
N LEU A 47 3.48 -9.76 9.60
CA LEU A 47 2.82 -8.48 9.35
C LEU A 47 2.44 -8.34 7.86
N THR A 48 3.31 -8.79 6.97
CA THR A 48 3.07 -8.76 5.52
C THR A 48 1.94 -9.70 5.13
N ALA A 49 1.93 -10.91 5.71
CA ALA A 49 0.86 -11.88 5.48
C ALA A 49 -0.47 -11.39 6.05
N GLU A 50 -0.47 -10.76 7.22
CA GLU A 50 -1.67 -10.18 7.84
C GLU A 50 -2.24 -9.04 7.03
N TYR A 51 -1.37 -8.16 6.51
CA TYR A 51 -1.77 -7.11 5.58
C TYR A 51 -2.51 -7.69 4.36
N ALA A 52 -1.93 -8.73 3.74
CA ALA A 52 -2.51 -9.36 2.56
C ALA A 52 -3.84 -10.08 2.87
N ARG A 53 -3.92 -10.81 4.00
CA ARG A 53 -5.14 -11.54 4.40
C ARG A 53 -6.32 -10.61 4.64
N THR A 54 -6.09 -9.46 5.27
CA THR A 54 -7.15 -8.52 5.68
C THR A 54 -7.48 -7.45 4.63
N ALA A 55 -6.71 -7.35 3.53
CA ALA A 55 -6.86 -6.30 2.53
C ALA A 55 -8.29 -6.20 1.97
N ARG A 56 -8.88 -7.34 1.56
CA ARG A 56 -10.24 -7.39 1.01
C ARG A 56 -11.28 -6.90 2.01
N ASP A 57 -11.17 -7.31 3.27
CA ASP A 57 -12.13 -6.92 4.32
C ASP A 57 -12.05 -5.42 4.62
N ARG A 58 -10.88 -4.80 4.38
CA ARG A 58 -10.65 -3.36 4.49
C ARG A 58 -11.11 -2.57 3.27
N GLY A 59 -11.60 -3.24 2.22
CA GLY A 59 -12.02 -2.60 0.96
C GLY A 59 -10.87 -2.19 0.04
N LEU A 60 -9.68 -2.78 0.24
CA LEU A 60 -8.51 -2.65 -0.63
C LEU A 60 -8.54 -3.68 -1.76
#